data_AF-A0A3S0JZL8-F1
#
_entry.id   AF-A0A3S0JZL8-F1
#
_cell.length_a   1.000
_cell.length_b   1.000
_cell.length_c   1.000
_cell.angle_alpha   90.00
_cell.angle_beta   90.00
_cell.angle_gamma   90.00
#
_symmetry.space_group_name_H-M   'P 1'
#
loop_
_entity.id
_entity.type
_entity.pdbx_description
1 polymer ?
#
loop_
_entity_poly.entity_id
_entity_poly.type
_entity_poly.pdbx_seq_one_letter_code
_entity_poly.pdbx_strand_id
1 'polypeptide(L)'
;MFISLLPNSRFQAQDTEPIVKVKLVNYLGNKSEITIKPNSDYLTSDENLILKSNETYILKQVNGNLSLYKNGNLLNSFQTFSVQPIESKSQLSINNRLYLGSFDFIVENNLYVRPINSVYMEDYLKGVVPIEMYPAWNIEALKTQAVAARTYAMSYLNRGIINDTISYQVYGGYVWTPNSTKAVDETKGQVLQYNGRLIDAVYSASNGGMTESNSNAWGNTAVPYLTIKEDNYDPKTVWSFSFHKTQIDLATKNLSKPSEWWTSTKETDPAIANNIKMWLNNNGYANKEIKIIAIPTFSLYDRGSGGRVKKGDITVDFIVKDLTDSTGKLIPQHISFSDVSASKLRAMVGNRTMLSYLIDEVNNDTKITLVKGRGDGHGVGMSQWGAKYMADAGKTYEEILKFYYTNISIAKLYNPLPKTSSPLPIEPIKQPITQIESTKDSKLTYGKVKGSNIKIRQNATTASKSLDILQKNEAVIVLNRKDSWSYIQYGRTKGYVYSKYLTNIR
;
A
#
# COMPACT_ATOMS: atom_id res chain seq x y z
N MET A 1 -2.74 -3.25 1.53
CA MET A 1 -4.06 -3.86 1.78
C MET A 1 -4.97 -2.73 2.21
N PHE A 2 -5.94 -2.31 1.39
CA PHE A 2 -6.94 -1.33 1.81
C PHE A 2 -7.93 -2.04 2.72
N ILE A 3 -7.94 -1.67 4.00
CA ILE A 3 -9.10 -1.95 4.85
C ILE A 3 -10.01 -0.74 4.66
N SER A 4 -10.98 -0.85 3.74
CA SER A 4 -12.14 0.04 3.76
C SER A 4 -13.05 -0.48 4.87
N LEU A 5 -12.91 0.12 6.05
CA LEU A 5 -13.99 0.13 7.02
C LEU A 5 -15.06 1.06 6.42
N LEU A 6 -16.29 0.58 6.28
CA LEU A 6 -17.38 1.38 5.75
C LEU A 6 -17.48 2.73 6.49
N PRO A 7 -17.62 3.87 5.80
CA PRO A 7 -17.76 5.17 6.44
C PRO A 7 -19.04 5.22 7.27
N ASN A 8 -18.89 5.24 8.60
CA ASN A 8 -19.97 5.43 9.56
C ASN A 8 -20.14 6.89 10.01
N SER A 9 -19.37 7.83 9.45
CA SER A 9 -19.48 9.26 9.79
C SER A 9 -20.42 9.98 8.82
N ARG A 10 -21.54 10.48 9.35
CA ARG A 10 -22.27 11.59 8.70
C ARG A 10 -21.39 12.83 8.80
N PHE A 11 -20.88 13.30 7.66
CA PHE A 11 -20.22 14.61 7.62
C PHE A 11 -21.29 15.67 7.40
N GLN A 12 -21.43 16.58 8.37
CA GLN A 12 -22.12 17.86 8.15
C GLN A 12 -21.22 18.75 7.30
N ALA A 13 -21.81 19.72 6.58
CA ALA A 13 -21.03 20.74 5.89
C ALA A 13 -20.08 21.40 6.90
N GLN A 14 -18.80 21.47 6.55
CA GLN A 14 -17.79 22.18 7.33
C GLN A 14 -17.67 23.59 6.77
N ASP A 15 -17.69 24.59 7.66
CA ASP A 15 -17.53 25.99 7.27
C ASP A 15 -16.11 26.30 6.76
N THR A 16 -15.13 25.45 7.08
CA THR A 16 -13.71 25.63 6.76
C THR A 16 -13.12 24.44 6.00
N GLU A 17 -12.08 24.72 5.21
CA GLU A 17 -11.35 23.70 4.46
C GLU A 17 -10.62 22.70 5.39
N PRO A 18 -10.79 21.39 5.18
CA PRO A 18 -10.10 20.38 5.98
C PRO A 18 -8.58 20.36 5.75
N ILE A 19 -7.85 19.99 6.81
CA ILE A 19 -6.40 19.76 6.77
C ILE A 19 -6.14 18.26 6.66
N VAL A 20 -5.31 17.87 5.69
CA VAL A 20 -4.84 16.49 5.50
C VAL A 20 -3.46 16.35 6.16
N LYS A 21 -3.31 15.34 7.03
CA LYS A 21 -2.01 14.94 7.60
C LYS A 21 -1.45 13.75 6.85
N VAL A 22 -0.28 13.94 6.21
CA VAL A 22 0.38 12.95 5.36
C VAL A 22 1.73 12.55 5.93
N LYS A 23 1.88 11.29 6.33
CA LYS A 23 3.18 10.69 6.68
C LYS A 23 3.99 10.44 5.40
N LEU A 24 5.13 11.10 5.26
CA LEU A 24 5.97 11.01 4.06
C LEU A 24 6.90 9.79 4.12
N VAL A 25 6.65 8.78 3.30
CA VAL A 25 7.36 7.49 3.23
C VAL A 25 7.81 7.16 1.81
N ASN A 26 6.95 7.37 0.82
CA ASN A 26 7.11 6.87 -0.54
C ASN A 26 8.38 7.42 -1.23
N TYR A 27 8.54 8.74 -1.26
CA TYR A 27 9.70 9.37 -1.89
C TYR A 27 10.91 9.49 -0.97
N LEU A 28 10.67 9.57 0.34
CA LEU A 28 11.73 9.76 1.33
C LEU A 28 12.45 8.45 1.67
N GLY A 29 11.72 7.34 1.72
CA GLY A 29 12.18 6.07 2.27
C GLY A 29 12.47 6.15 3.76
N ASN A 30 13.35 5.27 4.23
CA ASN A 30 13.83 5.24 5.60
C ASN A 30 15.21 5.92 5.67
N LYS A 31 15.29 7.07 6.34
CA LYS A 31 16.50 7.89 6.44
C LYS A 31 16.73 8.31 7.88
N SER A 32 17.95 8.13 8.37
CA SER A 32 18.37 8.64 9.68
C SER A 32 18.72 10.14 9.65
N GLU A 33 18.91 10.71 8.46
CA GLU A 33 19.07 12.16 8.27
C GLU A 33 18.35 12.66 7.02
N ILE A 34 17.87 13.89 7.07
CA ILE A 34 17.24 14.59 5.95
C ILE A 34 17.75 16.03 5.84
N THR A 35 17.73 16.56 4.64
CA THR A 35 18.02 17.97 4.34
C THR A 35 16.71 18.74 4.23
N ILE A 36 16.65 19.90 4.90
CA ILE A 36 15.51 20.82 4.89
C ILE A 36 15.97 22.18 4.37
N LYS A 37 15.26 22.76 3.40
CA LYS A 37 15.55 24.09 2.85
C LYS A 37 14.25 24.83 2.53
N PRO A 38 13.87 25.87 3.28
CA PRO A 38 12.66 26.62 3.00
C PRO A 38 12.93 27.70 1.92
N ASN A 39 11.91 28.05 1.14
CA ASN A 39 12.00 29.15 0.17
C ASN A 39 11.63 30.53 0.75
N SER A 40 10.95 30.55 1.90
CA SER A 40 10.67 31.72 2.73
C SER A 40 11.11 31.43 4.17
N ASP A 41 10.90 32.36 5.09
CA ASP A 41 11.06 32.05 6.50
C ASP A 41 9.95 31.08 6.97
N TYR A 42 10.34 30.12 7.82
CA TYR A 42 9.46 29.19 8.52
C TYR A 42 9.65 29.35 10.02
N LEU A 43 8.55 29.55 10.73
CA LEU A 43 8.53 29.54 12.20
C LEU A 43 8.68 28.11 12.68
N THR A 44 9.32 27.93 13.82
CA THR A 44 9.51 26.60 14.43
C THR A 44 8.80 26.50 15.78
N SER A 45 8.69 25.28 16.30
CA SER A 45 8.19 25.02 17.66
C SER A 45 9.11 25.58 18.76
N ASP A 46 10.34 25.98 18.43
CA ASP A 46 11.23 26.75 19.30
C ASP A 46 11.12 28.22 18.91
N GLU A 47 10.54 29.04 19.80
CA GLU A 47 10.25 30.46 19.55
C GLU A 47 11.51 31.29 19.24
N ASN A 48 12.69 30.80 19.65
CA ASN A 48 13.97 31.47 19.39
C ASN A 48 14.62 31.04 18.08
N LEU A 49 14.00 30.12 17.34
CA LEU A 49 14.53 29.53 16.13
C LEU A 49 13.57 29.73 14.95
N ILE A 50 14.09 30.34 13.89
CA ILE A 50 13.41 30.51 12.60
C ILE A 50 14.26 29.84 11.54
N LEU A 51 13.67 29.00 10.70
CA LEU A 51 14.35 28.50 9.52
C LEU A 51 14.29 29.59 8.44
N LYS A 52 15.44 30.18 8.12
CA LYS A 52 15.54 31.31 7.19
C LYS A 52 15.45 30.87 5.73
N SER A 53 14.81 31.73 4.93
CA SER A 53 14.70 31.56 3.48
C SER A 53 16.04 31.21 2.84
N ASN A 54 16.03 30.20 1.96
CA ASN A 54 17.14 29.72 1.15
C ASN A 54 18.34 29.15 1.92
N GLU A 55 18.26 29.03 3.24
CA GLU A 55 19.28 28.36 4.03
C GLU A 55 19.06 26.84 4.08
N THR A 56 20.14 26.09 4.22
CA THR A 56 20.09 24.62 4.28
C THR A 56 20.32 24.13 5.70
N TYR A 57 19.42 23.28 6.17
CA TYR A 57 19.44 22.65 7.47
C TYR A 57 19.51 21.13 7.31
N ILE A 58 20.15 20.46 8.27
CA ILE A 58 20.17 19.00 8.34
C ILE A 58 19.49 18.57 9.63
N LEU A 59 18.45 17.74 9.51
CA LEU A 59 17.76 17.14 10.65
C LEU A 59 18.17 15.68 10.76
N LYS A 60 18.78 15.29 11.87
CA LYS A 60 19.29 13.94 12.10
C LYS A 60 18.58 13.29 13.29
N GLN A 61 18.35 11.99 13.20
CA GLN A 61 18.03 11.19 14.36
C GLN A 61 19.33 10.85 15.11
N VAL A 62 19.40 11.22 16.39
CA VAL A 62 20.53 10.95 17.29
C VAL A 62 19.99 10.51 18.64
N ASN A 63 20.32 9.29 19.07
CA ASN A 63 19.95 8.74 20.38
C ASN A 63 18.45 8.88 20.73
N GLY A 64 17.56 8.69 19.75
CA GLY A 64 16.12 8.79 19.93
C GLY A 64 15.54 10.21 19.83
N ASN A 65 16.39 11.24 19.65
CA ASN A 65 15.97 12.63 19.44
C ASN A 65 16.26 13.10 18.00
N LEU A 66 15.70 14.24 17.64
CA LEU A 66 15.95 14.98 16.41
C LEU A 66 16.91 16.14 16.67
N SER A 67 18.09 16.10 16.08
CA SER A 67 19.09 17.15 16.19
C SER A 67 19.15 17.96 14.89
N LEU A 68 18.94 19.27 15.00
CA LEU A 68 18.94 20.20 13.87
C LEU A 68 20.32 20.87 13.74
N TYR A 69 20.89 20.83 12.55
CA TYR A 69 22.20 21.40 12.25
C TYR A 69 22.12 22.45 11.14
N LYS A 70 23.02 23.44 11.20
CA LYS A 70 23.29 24.39 10.12
C LYS A 70 24.80 24.59 10.01
N ASN A 71 25.35 24.48 8.80
CA ASN A 71 26.79 24.59 8.54
C ASN A 71 27.66 23.69 9.44
N GLY A 72 27.17 22.49 9.77
CA GLY A 72 27.84 21.53 10.66
C GLY A 72 27.66 21.77 12.16
N ASN A 73 27.15 22.95 12.56
CA ASN A 73 26.92 23.28 13.97
C ASN A 73 25.54 22.82 14.42
N LEU A 74 25.47 22.19 15.59
CA LEU A 74 24.20 21.84 16.24
C LEU A 74 23.51 23.12 16.68
N LEU A 75 22.28 23.33 16.20
CA LEU A 75 21.44 24.45 16.64
C LEU A 75 20.66 24.07 17.90
N ASN A 76 19.95 22.95 17.87
CA ASN A 76 19.18 22.43 19.01
C ASN A 76 18.82 20.94 18.81
N SER A 77 18.31 20.29 19.85
CA SER A 77 17.78 18.92 19.82
C SER A 77 16.37 18.84 20.40
N PHE A 78 15.52 18.03 19.77
CA PHE A 78 14.10 17.97 20.05
C PHE A 78 13.60 16.53 20.11
N GLN A 79 12.57 16.25 20.92
CA GLN A 79 11.83 14.98 20.80
C GLN A 79 10.95 14.97 19.55
N THR A 80 10.32 16.11 19.27
CA THR A 80 9.57 16.42 18.05
C THR A 80 9.92 17.83 17.62
N PHE A 81 10.04 18.06 16.32
CA PHE A 81 10.39 19.37 15.77
C PHE A 81 9.29 19.79 14.79
N SER A 82 8.64 20.92 15.04
CA SER A 82 7.53 21.38 14.19
C SER A 82 7.91 22.66 13.47
N VAL A 83 7.48 22.80 12.21
CA VAL A 83 7.71 24.02 11.42
C VAL A 83 6.45 24.43 10.68
N GLN A 84 6.22 25.73 10.56
CA GLN A 84 5.11 26.30 9.79
C GLN A 84 5.61 27.44 8.89
N PRO A 85 5.01 27.61 7.71
CA PRO A 85 5.36 28.73 6.85
C PRO A 85 4.81 30.05 7.40
N ILE A 86 5.48 31.17 7.12
CA ILE A 86 4.91 32.50 7.40
C ILE A 86 3.86 32.89 6.34
N GLU A 87 4.02 32.41 5.10
CA GLU A 87 3.10 32.68 4.00
C GLU A 87 2.44 31.38 3.51
N SER A 88 1.17 31.43 3.15
CA SER A 88 0.40 30.23 2.76
C SER A 88 0.99 29.46 1.57
N LYS A 89 1.72 30.13 0.68
CA LYS A 89 2.34 29.55 -0.53
C LYS A 89 3.81 29.18 -0.37
N SER A 90 4.37 29.37 0.81
CA SER A 90 5.76 29.01 1.08
C SER A 90 5.96 27.51 0.98
N GLN A 91 7.14 27.14 0.48
CA GLN A 91 7.54 25.77 0.22
C GLN A 91 8.71 25.37 1.11
N LEU A 92 8.65 24.15 1.60
CA LEU A 92 9.74 23.48 2.28
C LEU A 92 10.29 22.39 1.34
N SER A 93 11.57 22.49 0.99
CA SER A 93 12.29 21.39 0.34
C SER A 93 12.73 20.39 1.39
N ILE A 94 12.34 19.12 1.24
CA ILE A 94 12.83 17.98 2.02
C ILE A 94 13.51 17.02 1.05
N ASN A 95 14.82 16.83 1.17
CA ASN A 95 15.64 16.05 0.24
C ASN A 95 15.34 16.38 -1.24
N ASN A 96 15.31 17.67 -1.57
CA ASN A 96 15.05 18.23 -2.91
C ASN A 96 13.61 18.09 -3.43
N ARG A 97 12.68 17.51 -2.67
CA ARG A 97 11.25 17.53 -3.02
C ARG A 97 10.55 18.67 -2.28
N LEU A 98 9.79 19.46 -3.02
CA LEU A 98 9.07 20.62 -2.52
C LEU A 98 7.70 20.21 -1.97
N TYR A 99 7.31 20.83 -0.87
CA TYR A 99 6.01 20.64 -0.22
C TYR A 99 5.48 21.96 0.32
N LEU A 100 4.16 22.10 0.40
CA LEU A 100 3.49 23.21 1.08
C LEU A 100 3.06 22.81 2.49
N GLY A 101 2.66 23.81 3.27
CA GLY A 101 2.06 23.61 4.59
C GLY A 101 3.09 23.45 5.69
N SER A 102 2.62 22.94 6.83
CA SER A 102 3.43 22.72 8.04
C SER A 102 3.90 21.27 8.15
N PHE A 103 4.90 21.04 8.99
CA PHE A 103 5.49 19.72 9.21
C PHE A 103 5.73 19.49 10.69
N ASP A 104 5.35 18.30 11.14
CA ASP A 104 5.87 17.69 12.36
C ASP A 104 6.93 16.66 11.98
N PHE A 105 8.13 16.78 12.51
CA PHE A 105 9.18 15.78 12.38
C PHE A 105 9.24 14.95 13.65
N ILE A 106 9.24 13.62 13.49
CA ILE A 106 9.33 12.65 14.59
C ILE A 106 10.45 11.63 14.33
N VAL A 107 10.84 10.91 15.39
CA VAL A 107 11.69 9.72 15.29
C VAL A 107 10.80 8.46 15.14
N GLU A 108 10.91 7.78 13.99
CA GLU A 108 10.23 6.50 13.73
C GLU A 108 11.18 5.33 14.03
N ASN A 109 10.70 4.35 14.80
CA ASN A 109 11.44 3.13 15.17
C ASN A 109 12.82 3.36 15.80
N ASN A 110 13.04 4.50 16.44
CA ASN A 110 14.35 4.93 16.98
C ASN A 110 15.49 5.00 15.96
N LEU A 111 15.16 5.02 14.65
CA LEU A 111 16.15 4.90 13.58
C LEU A 111 15.99 5.96 12.49
N TYR A 112 14.76 6.44 12.25
CA TYR A 112 14.46 7.24 11.07
C TYR A 112 13.83 8.58 11.43
N VAL A 113 14.18 9.62 10.68
CA VAL A 113 13.47 10.90 10.70
C VAL A 113 12.24 10.77 9.81
N ARG A 114 11.06 10.97 10.38
CA ARG A 114 9.79 10.87 9.66
C ARG A 114 9.04 12.20 9.68
N PRO A 115 8.91 12.88 8.52
CA PRO A 115 8.04 14.04 8.39
C PRO A 115 6.56 13.64 8.29
N ILE A 116 5.71 14.41 8.96
CA ILE A 116 4.26 14.40 8.83
C ILE A 116 3.86 15.78 8.30
N ASN A 117 3.43 15.84 7.04
CA ASN A 117 3.02 17.08 6.38
C ASN A 117 1.54 17.37 6.66
N SER A 118 1.24 18.54 7.20
CA SER A 118 -0.12 19.07 7.32
C SER A 118 -0.37 20.09 6.22
N VAL A 119 -1.37 19.85 5.37
CA VAL A 119 -1.67 20.65 4.18
C VAL A 119 -3.17 20.75 3.95
N TYR A 120 -3.66 21.87 3.45
CA TYR A 120 -5.07 22.05 3.09
C TYR A 120 -5.50 21.08 1.98
N MET A 121 -6.74 20.60 2.03
CA MET A 121 -7.27 19.57 1.13
C MET A 121 -7.10 19.89 -0.36
N GLU A 122 -7.40 21.12 -0.79
CA GLU A 122 -7.28 21.49 -2.21
C GLU A 122 -5.82 21.52 -2.67
N ASP A 123 -4.90 21.90 -1.79
CA ASP A 123 -3.46 21.93 -2.08
C ASP A 123 -2.84 20.52 -2.05
N TYR A 124 -3.34 19.66 -1.16
CA TYR A 124 -3.05 18.22 -1.16
C TYR A 124 -3.45 17.58 -2.50
N LEU A 125 -4.67 17.84 -2.97
CA LEU A 125 -5.19 17.24 -4.21
C LEU A 125 -4.42 17.67 -5.45
N LYS A 126 -3.89 18.90 -5.49
CA LYS A 126 -2.99 19.34 -6.58
C LYS A 126 -1.66 18.58 -6.60
N GLY A 127 -1.27 17.96 -5.48
CA GLY A 127 -0.14 17.04 -5.39
C GLY A 127 -0.50 15.56 -5.67
N VAL A 128 -1.79 15.19 -5.64
CA VAL A 128 -2.29 13.82 -5.90
C VAL A 128 -2.71 13.65 -7.36
N VAL A 129 -3.60 14.51 -7.86
CA VAL A 129 -4.19 14.37 -9.21
C VAL A 129 -3.17 14.21 -10.33
N PRO A 130 -2.09 15.03 -10.44
CA PRO A 130 -1.11 14.87 -11.52
C PRO A 130 -0.21 13.63 -11.39
N ILE A 131 -0.25 12.94 -10.25
CA ILE A 131 0.46 11.67 -10.03
C ILE A 131 -0.44 10.48 -10.37
N GLU A 132 -1.74 10.60 -10.13
CA GLU A 132 -2.73 9.56 -10.41
C GLU A 132 -3.20 9.55 -11.87
N MET A 133 -3.27 10.71 -12.52
CA MET A 133 -3.63 10.86 -13.92
C MET A 133 -2.62 11.73 -14.67
N TYR A 134 -2.44 11.44 -15.96
CA TYR A 134 -1.59 12.27 -16.82
C TYR A 134 -2.16 13.69 -16.90
N PRO A 135 -1.37 14.73 -16.56
CA PRO A 135 -1.87 16.11 -16.52
C PRO A 135 -2.39 16.67 -17.86
N ALA A 136 -1.97 16.07 -18.97
CA ALA A 136 -2.40 16.47 -20.32
C ALA A 136 -3.75 15.87 -20.73
N TRP A 137 -4.35 15.00 -19.92
CA TRP A 137 -5.66 14.43 -20.21
C TRP A 137 -6.78 15.48 -20.12
N ASN A 138 -7.92 15.12 -20.71
CA ASN A 138 -9.12 15.94 -20.74
C ASN A 138 -9.49 16.43 -19.32
N ILE A 139 -9.84 17.71 -19.22
CA ILE A 139 -10.16 18.36 -17.96
C ILE A 139 -11.29 17.64 -17.20
N GLU A 140 -12.29 17.08 -17.90
CA GLU A 140 -13.39 16.36 -17.27
C GLU A 140 -12.93 15.05 -16.62
N ALA A 141 -11.92 14.38 -17.18
CA ALA A 141 -11.29 13.22 -16.55
C ALA A 141 -10.53 13.64 -15.28
N LEU A 142 -9.78 14.75 -15.33
CA LEU A 142 -9.05 15.28 -14.18
C LEU A 142 -10.00 15.76 -13.06
N LYS A 143 -11.13 16.37 -13.41
CA LYS A 143 -12.20 16.76 -12.45
C LYS A 143 -12.80 15.53 -11.78
N THR A 144 -13.07 14.49 -12.56
CA THR A 144 -13.56 13.20 -12.05
C THR A 144 -12.60 12.64 -11.00
N GLN A 145 -11.30 12.62 -11.31
CA GLN A 145 -10.27 12.17 -10.38
C GLN A 145 -10.13 13.07 -9.15
N ALA A 146 -10.27 14.40 -9.30
CA ALA A 146 -10.21 15.34 -8.18
C ALA A 146 -11.34 15.09 -7.17
N VAL A 147 -12.58 14.91 -7.64
CA VAL A 147 -13.75 14.63 -6.78
C VAL A 147 -13.65 13.25 -6.11
N ALA A 148 -13.23 12.22 -6.85
CA ALA A 148 -13.02 10.89 -6.29
C ALA A 148 -11.90 10.90 -5.23
N ALA A 149 -10.76 11.54 -5.53
CA ALA A 149 -9.63 11.66 -4.62
C ALA A 149 -9.98 12.45 -3.35
N ARG A 150 -10.73 13.55 -3.48
CA ARG A 150 -11.20 14.34 -2.34
C ARG A 150 -12.10 13.50 -1.44
N THR A 151 -13.06 12.80 -2.03
CA THR A 151 -13.98 11.92 -1.28
C THR A 151 -13.20 10.84 -0.54
N TYR A 152 -12.23 10.23 -1.21
CA TYR A 152 -11.36 9.23 -0.62
C TYR A 152 -10.60 9.82 0.59
N ALA A 153 -9.85 10.91 0.42
CA ALA A 153 -9.09 11.55 1.49
C ALA A 153 -9.98 11.97 2.68
N MET A 154 -11.16 12.54 2.42
CA MET A 154 -12.15 12.92 3.44
C MET A 154 -12.59 11.74 4.31
N SER A 155 -12.71 10.54 3.74
CA SER A 155 -13.12 9.33 4.48
C SER A 155 -12.10 8.89 5.55
N TYR A 156 -10.86 9.39 5.49
CA TYR A 156 -9.77 9.07 6.42
C TYR A 156 -9.44 10.18 7.42
N LEU A 157 -9.97 11.39 7.26
CA LEU A 157 -9.62 12.52 8.15
C LEU A 157 -9.84 12.23 9.63
N ASN A 158 -10.90 11.51 9.98
CA ASN A 158 -11.22 11.13 11.36
C ASN A 158 -10.63 9.77 11.78
N ARG A 159 -9.84 9.12 10.91
CA ARG A 159 -9.29 7.77 11.12
C ARG A 159 -7.78 7.77 11.34
N GLY A 160 -7.14 8.94 11.27
CA GLY A 160 -5.73 9.12 11.55
C GLY A 160 -4.90 9.62 10.37
N ILE A 161 -3.59 9.44 10.46
CA ILE A 161 -2.61 9.96 9.50
C ILE A 161 -2.52 9.01 8.30
N ILE A 162 -2.79 9.52 7.10
CA ILE A 162 -2.58 8.78 5.85
C ILE A 162 -1.09 8.81 5.46
N ASN A 163 -0.61 7.87 4.66
CA ASN A 163 0.74 7.94 4.08
C ASN A 163 0.67 8.22 2.57
N ASP A 164 1.80 8.64 1.99
CA ASP A 164 1.97 9.01 0.58
C ASP A 164 2.24 7.81 -0.36
N THR A 165 1.95 6.58 0.08
CA THR A 165 2.14 5.36 -0.72
C THR A 165 0.82 4.92 -1.39
N ILE A 166 0.92 3.93 -2.27
CA ILE A 166 -0.23 3.23 -2.88
C ILE A 166 -1.17 2.55 -1.86
N SER A 167 -0.84 2.56 -0.57
CA SER A 167 -1.76 2.11 0.50
C SER A 167 -2.90 3.10 0.74
N TYR A 168 -2.75 4.35 0.29
CA TYR A 168 -3.76 5.39 0.29
C TYR A 168 -3.79 6.02 -1.11
N GLN A 169 -3.16 7.19 -1.27
CA GLN A 169 -3.00 7.89 -2.53
C GLN A 169 -1.57 8.40 -2.61
N VAL A 170 -1.00 8.40 -3.80
CA VAL A 170 0.36 8.90 -3.96
C VAL A 170 0.33 10.43 -3.94
N TYR A 171 0.89 11.02 -2.88
CA TYR A 171 1.01 12.46 -2.73
C TYR A 171 2.42 12.92 -3.10
N GLY A 172 2.52 13.72 -4.17
CA GLY A 172 3.78 14.23 -4.68
C GLY A 172 4.29 15.51 -3.99
N GLY A 173 3.55 16.12 -3.06
CA GLY A 173 3.90 17.48 -2.62
C GLY A 173 3.60 18.52 -3.71
N TYR A 174 4.51 19.47 -3.90
CA TYR A 174 4.35 20.56 -4.87
C TYR A 174 4.78 20.15 -6.29
N VAL A 175 3.94 19.31 -6.93
CA VAL A 175 4.09 18.83 -8.32
C VAL A 175 2.99 19.37 -9.24
N TRP A 176 2.46 20.54 -8.88
CA TRP A 176 1.25 21.08 -9.47
C TRP A 176 1.45 21.40 -10.96
N THR A 177 0.41 21.15 -11.75
CA THR A 177 0.38 21.51 -13.17
C THR A 177 -0.83 22.42 -13.45
N PRO A 178 -0.80 23.29 -14.48
CA PRO A 178 -1.91 24.20 -14.75
C PRO A 178 -3.25 23.48 -14.94
N ASN A 179 -3.28 22.39 -15.72
CA ASN A 179 -4.51 21.69 -16.06
C ASN A 179 -5.09 20.89 -14.88
N SER A 180 -4.24 20.15 -14.13
CA SER A 180 -4.69 19.43 -12.93
C SER A 180 -5.10 20.40 -11.81
N THR A 181 -4.41 21.53 -11.68
CA THR A 181 -4.76 22.59 -10.71
C THR A 181 -6.12 23.19 -11.04
N LYS A 182 -6.38 23.46 -12.32
CA LYS A 182 -7.68 23.95 -12.79
C LYS A 182 -8.80 22.94 -12.46
N ALA A 183 -8.59 21.65 -12.66
CA ALA A 183 -9.58 20.61 -12.35
C ALA A 183 -9.91 20.54 -10.84
N VAL A 184 -8.89 20.62 -9.98
CA VAL A 184 -9.08 20.68 -8.53
C VAL A 184 -9.84 21.96 -8.17
N ASP A 185 -9.41 23.11 -8.72
CA ASP A 185 -10.01 24.40 -8.41
C ASP A 185 -11.48 24.51 -8.88
N GLU A 186 -11.85 23.91 -10.02
CA GLU A 186 -13.23 23.91 -10.53
C GLU A 186 -14.17 22.94 -9.79
N THR A 187 -13.62 22.00 -9.01
CA THR A 187 -14.38 20.99 -8.24
C THR A 187 -14.25 21.17 -6.72
N LYS A 188 -13.84 22.36 -6.28
CA LYS A 188 -13.58 22.69 -4.86
C LYS A 188 -14.71 22.26 -3.93
N GLY A 189 -14.33 21.49 -2.91
CA GLY A 189 -15.26 21.00 -1.88
C GLY A 189 -16.30 19.99 -2.37
N GLN A 190 -16.30 19.59 -3.64
CA GLN A 190 -17.23 18.59 -4.16
C GLN A 190 -16.78 17.17 -3.81
N VAL A 191 -17.70 16.38 -3.27
CA VAL A 191 -17.50 14.99 -2.86
C VAL A 191 -18.65 14.11 -3.34
N LEU A 192 -18.44 12.79 -3.30
CA LEU A 192 -19.44 11.78 -3.62
C LEU A 192 -20.11 11.25 -2.36
N GLN A 193 -21.44 11.20 -2.39
CA GLN A 193 -22.25 10.68 -1.30
C GLN A 193 -23.26 9.63 -1.76
N TYR A 194 -23.59 8.70 -0.87
CA TYR A 194 -24.71 7.80 -0.98
C TYR A 194 -25.54 7.90 0.31
N ASN A 195 -26.83 8.22 0.19
CA ASN A 195 -27.71 8.46 1.34
C ASN A 195 -27.13 9.46 2.37
N GLY A 196 -26.54 10.56 1.88
CA GLY A 196 -25.95 11.63 2.70
C GLY A 196 -24.67 11.24 3.44
N ARG A 197 -24.06 10.09 3.13
CA ARG A 197 -22.75 9.67 3.66
C ARG A 197 -21.72 9.62 2.56
N LEU A 198 -20.48 9.97 2.86
CA LEU A 198 -19.36 9.80 1.92
C LEU A 198 -19.27 8.35 1.47
N ILE A 199 -18.97 8.12 0.19
CA ILE A 199 -18.72 6.78 -0.34
C ILE A 199 -17.24 6.40 -0.22
N ASP A 200 -16.94 5.10 -0.33
CA ASP A 200 -15.58 4.63 -0.61
C ASP A 200 -15.25 4.85 -2.10
N ALA A 201 -14.76 6.04 -2.45
CA ALA A 201 -14.47 6.45 -3.84
C ALA A 201 -13.16 5.86 -4.38
N VAL A 202 -13.07 4.54 -4.39
CA VAL A 202 -11.91 3.78 -4.89
C VAL A 202 -11.80 3.85 -6.42
N TYR A 203 -10.57 3.78 -6.93
CA TYR A 203 -10.26 3.87 -8.36
C TYR A 203 -9.00 3.06 -8.71
N SER A 204 -8.86 2.66 -9.96
CA SER A 204 -7.68 1.95 -10.48
C SER A 204 -7.38 2.33 -11.93
N ALA A 205 -6.19 2.01 -12.42
CA ALA A 205 -5.75 2.39 -13.77
C ALA A 205 -6.71 1.87 -14.85
N SER A 206 -7.02 0.58 -14.84
CA SER A 206 -7.96 -0.04 -15.78
C SER A 206 -8.74 -1.17 -15.11
N ASN A 207 -10.04 -1.25 -15.36
CA ASN A 207 -10.88 -2.34 -14.88
C ASN A 207 -10.96 -3.53 -15.88
N GLY A 208 -10.33 -3.42 -17.05
CA GLY A 208 -10.33 -4.49 -18.05
C GLY A 208 -11.68 -4.70 -18.74
N GLY A 209 -12.53 -3.67 -18.77
CA GLY A 209 -13.86 -3.68 -19.39
C GLY A 209 -15.01 -4.16 -18.50
N MET A 210 -14.74 -4.41 -17.21
CA MET A 210 -15.76 -4.85 -16.25
C MET A 210 -15.39 -4.37 -14.84
N THR A 211 -16.24 -3.52 -14.24
CA THR A 211 -16.07 -3.10 -12.84
C THR A 211 -16.26 -4.26 -11.88
N GLU A 212 -15.75 -4.12 -10.67
CA GLU A 212 -15.87 -5.12 -9.60
C GLU A 212 -16.63 -4.58 -8.38
N SER A 213 -17.24 -5.49 -7.61
CA SER A 213 -17.78 -5.14 -6.30
C SER A 213 -16.72 -5.19 -5.20
N ASN A 214 -16.88 -4.37 -4.18
CA ASN A 214 -16.02 -4.39 -2.99
C ASN A 214 -16.04 -5.77 -2.30
N SER A 215 -17.20 -6.40 -2.20
CA SER A 215 -17.35 -7.70 -1.54
C SER A 215 -16.59 -8.82 -2.25
N ASN A 216 -16.58 -8.85 -3.59
CA ASN A 216 -15.78 -9.81 -4.34
C ASN A 216 -14.27 -9.54 -4.22
N ALA A 217 -13.88 -8.27 -4.28
CA ALA A 217 -12.47 -7.89 -4.27
C ALA A 217 -11.82 -8.05 -2.88
N TRP A 218 -12.57 -7.76 -1.82
CA TRP A 218 -12.02 -7.63 -0.46
C TRP A 218 -12.75 -8.42 0.62
N GLY A 219 -13.87 -9.07 0.31
CA GLY A 219 -14.63 -9.89 1.26
C GLY A 219 -15.40 -9.09 2.32
N ASN A 220 -15.51 -7.77 2.16
CA ASN A 220 -16.33 -6.92 3.03
C ASN A 220 -17.80 -6.92 2.59
N THR A 221 -18.67 -6.32 3.41
CA THR A 221 -20.10 -6.21 3.09
C THR A 221 -20.30 -5.40 1.82
N ALA A 222 -21.07 -5.95 0.87
CA ALA A 222 -21.34 -5.29 -0.39
C ALA A 222 -21.98 -3.90 -0.18
N VAL A 223 -21.50 -2.90 -0.92
CA VAL A 223 -22.08 -1.56 -0.93
C VAL A 223 -22.83 -1.29 -2.24
N PRO A 224 -23.96 -0.56 -2.19
CA PRO A 224 -24.83 -0.38 -3.35
C PRO A 224 -24.24 0.51 -4.45
N TYR A 225 -23.21 1.31 -4.14
CA TYR A 225 -22.58 2.22 -5.10
C TYR A 225 -21.34 1.64 -5.79
N LEU A 226 -20.86 0.45 -5.41
CA LEU A 226 -19.74 -0.26 -6.07
C LEU A 226 -20.25 -1.55 -6.71
N THR A 227 -20.91 -1.39 -7.87
CA THR A 227 -21.57 -2.48 -8.59
C THR A 227 -20.72 -3.03 -9.73
N ILE A 228 -20.87 -4.32 -10.02
CA ILE A 228 -20.29 -4.97 -11.20
C ILE A 228 -21.12 -4.57 -12.43
N LYS A 229 -20.46 -4.04 -13.45
CA LYS A 229 -21.06 -3.77 -14.75
C LYS A 229 -20.00 -3.65 -15.84
N GLU A 230 -20.45 -3.80 -17.08
CA GLU A 230 -19.60 -3.59 -18.24
C GLU A 230 -19.11 -2.13 -18.30
N ASP A 231 -17.85 -1.97 -18.66
CA ASP A 231 -17.23 -0.69 -18.96
C ASP A 231 -16.75 -0.69 -20.41
N ASN A 232 -17.57 -0.15 -21.29
CA ASN A 232 -17.29 -0.06 -22.72
C ASN A 232 -16.31 1.06 -23.08
N TYR A 233 -15.90 1.89 -22.12
CA TYR A 233 -14.94 2.97 -22.31
C TYR A 233 -13.52 2.59 -21.87
N ASP A 234 -13.38 1.61 -20.97
CA ASP A 234 -12.08 1.05 -20.62
C ASP A 234 -11.41 0.42 -21.85
N PRO A 235 -10.11 0.69 -22.12
CA PRO A 235 -9.40 0.16 -23.28
C PRO A 235 -9.11 -1.34 -23.19
N LYS A 236 -9.55 -2.00 -22.11
CA LYS A 236 -9.33 -3.43 -21.85
C LYS A 236 -7.84 -3.78 -21.84
N THR A 237 -7.02 -2.95 -21.17
CA THR A 237 -5.56 -3.06 -21.14
C THR A 237 -5.09 -4.50 -20.95
N VAL A 238 -4.57 -5.11 -22.00
CA VAL A 238 -4.17 -6.54 -22.00
C VAL A 238 -2.76 -6.68 -21.43
N TRP A 239 -2.53 -7.75 -20.68
CA TRP A 239 -1.21 -8.13 -20.18
C TRP A 239 -1.03 -9.64 -20.24
N SER A 240 0.22 -10.07 -20.33
CA SER A 240 0.56 -11.49 -20.30
C SER A 240 1.95 -11.70 -19.72
N PHE A 241 2.16 -12.86 -19.11
CA PHE A 241 3.48 -13.34 -18.73
C PHE A 241 3.56 -14.84 -18.90
N SER A 242 4.78 -15.35 -19.09
CA SER A 242 5.06 -16.77 -19.14
C SER A 242 6.32 -17.10 -18.36
N PHE A 243 6.45 -18.36 -17.97
CA PHE A 243 7.66 -18.90 -17.38
C PHE A 243 7.78 -20.39 -17.67
N HIS A 244 9.02 -20.86 -17.72
CA HIS A 244 9.35 -22.27 -17.83
C HIS A 244 9.11 -22.97 -16.49
N LYS A 245 8.55 -24.17 -16.51
CA LYS A 245 8.35 -24.98 -15.32
C LYS A 245 9.67 -25.43 -14.70
N THR A 246 10.72 -25.59 -15.50
CA THR A 246 12.09 -25.81 -15.04
C THR A 246 12.89 -24.53 -15.22
N GLN A 247 13.47 -24.02 -14.13
CA GLN A 247 14.32 -22.83 -14.09
C GLN A 247 15.82 -23.17 -14.09
N ILE A 248 16.20 -24.27 -13.44
CA ILE A 248 17.56 -24.80 -13.43
C ILE A 248 17.47 -26.33 -13.51
N ASP A 249 18.16 -26.92 -14.48
CA ASP A 249 18.34 -28.38 -14.51
C ASP A 249 19.44 -28.80 -13.53
N LEU A 250 19.02 -29.29 -12.36
CA LEU A 250 19.95 -29.76 -11.33
C LEU A 250 20.69 -31.05 -11.70
N ALA A 251 20.22 -31.84 -12.67
CA ALA A 251 20.93 -33.05 -13.09
C ALA A 251 22.32 -32.72 -13.66
N THR A 252 22.49 -31.49 -14.15
CA THR A 252 23.77 -30.98 -14.68
C THR A 252 24.69 -30.37 -13.62
N LYS A 253 24.31 -30.38 -12.33
CA LYS A 253 25.01 -29.64 -11.26
C LYS A 253 25.53 -30.57 -10.17
N ASN A 254 26.79 -30.37 -9.76
CA ASN A 254 27.33 -31.02 -8.57
C ASN A 254 26.88 -30.29 -7.31
N LEU A 255 25.90 -30.86 -6.60
CA LEU A 255 25.32 -30.27 -5.40
C LEU A 255 26.27 -30.27 -4.18
N SER A 256 27.33 -31.07 -4.19
CA SER A 256 28.39 -31.05 -3.17
C SER A 256 29.46 -29.99 -3.44
N LYS A 257 29.44 -29.35 -4.61
CA LYS A 257 30.38 -28.29 -5.01
C LYS A 257 29.66 -27.07 -5.60
N PRO A 258 28.78 -26.40 -4.83
CA PRO A 258 28.01 -25.26 -5.33
C PRO A 258 28.88 -24.09 -5.82
N SER A 259 30.07 -23.91 -5.27
CA SER A 259 31.00 -22.84 -5.69
C SER A 259 31.38 -22.91 -7.18
N GLU A 260 31.38 -24.10 -7.79
CA GLU A 260 31.77 -24.30 -9.20
C GLU A 260 30.74 -23.72 -10.19
N TRP A 261 29.47 -23.57 -9.79
CA TRP A 261 28.40 -23.23 -10.72
C TRP A 261 27.40 -22.20 -10.20
N TRP A 262 27.34 -21.93 -8.88
CA TRP A 262 26.33 -21.06 -8.28
C TRP A 262 26.34 -19.66 -8.91
N THR A 263 27.51 -19.06 -9.04
CA THR A 263 27.64 -17.68 -9.58
C THR A 263 27.33 -17.62 -11.08
N SER A 264 27.70 -18.65 -11.86
CA SER A 264 27.53 -18.66 -13.32
C SER A 264 26.14 -19.12 -13.77
N THR A 265 25.44 -19.91 -12.96
CA THR A 265 24.11 -20.47 -13.30
C THR A 265 23.03 -19.42 -13.05
N LYS A 266 22.24 -19.12 -14.07
CA LYS A 266 21.07 -18.23 -13.98
C LYS A 266 19.80 -19.06 -14.18
N GLU A 267 18.72 -18.67 -13.49
CA GLU A 267 17.39 -19.19 -13.77
C GLU A 267 16.95 -18.81 -15.19
N THR A 268 16.21 -19.70 -15.86
CA THR A 268 15.69 -19.47 -17.22
C THR A 268 14.83 -18.22 -17.33
N ASP A 269 14.02 -17.91 -16.31
CA ASP A 269 13.15 -16.73 -16.25
C ASP A 269 13.52 -15.83 -15.05
N PRO A 270 14.61 -15.02 -15.15
CA PRO A 270 15.13 -14.26 -14.02
C PRO A 270 14.12 -13.31 -13.37
N ALA A 271 13.20 -12.72 -14.14
CA ALA A 271 12.19 -11.80 -13.61
C ALA A 271 11.24 -12.51 -12.63
N ILE A 272 10.67 -13.65 -13.03
CA ILE A 272 9.76 -14.44 -12.18
C ILE A 272 10.54 -15.04 -11.01
N ALA A 273 11.72 -15.61 -11.27
CA ALA A 273 12.57 -16.17 -10.23
C ALA A 273 12.94 -15.13 -9.16
N ASN A 274 13.29 -13.90 -9.55
CA ASN A 274 13.61 -12.82 -8.62
C ASN A 274 12.41 -12.39 -7.77
N ASN A 275 11.21 -12.34 -8.35
CA ASN A 275 9.99 -12.04 -7.60
C ASN A 275 9.71 -13.10 -6.53
N ILE A 276 9.83 -14.38 -6.89
CA ILE A 276 9.64 -15.49 -5.96
C ILE A 276 10.72 -15.49 -4.87
N LYS A 277 11.99 -15.23 -5.21
CA LYS A 277 13.09 -15.11 -4.25
C LYS A 277 12.86 -13.96 -3.26
N MET A 278 12.36 -12.82 -3.72
CA MET A 278 12.00 -11.70 -2.86
C MET A 278 10.85 -12.09 -1.92
N TRP A 279 9.83 -12.78 -2.43
CA TRP A 279 8.74 -13.28 -1.60
C TRP A 279 9.25 -14.27 -0.54
N LEU A 280 10.09 -15.24 -0.90
CA LEU A 280 10.68 -16.20 0.04
C LEU A 280 11.53 -15.52 1.13
N ASN A 281 12.35 -14.53 0.77
CA ASN A 281 13.13 -13.76 1.72
C ASN A 281 12.25 -13.08 2.79
N ASN A 282 11.10 -12.56 2.37
CA ASN A 282 10.13 -11.96 3.27
C ASN A 282 9.25 -12.98 4.03
N ASN A 283 9.32 -14.28 3.68
CA ASN A 283 8.44 -15.33 4.19
C ASN A 283 9.23 -16.58 4.63
N GLY A 284 10.20 -16.40 5.52
CA GLY A 284 10.89 -17.49 6.22
C GLY A 284 12.33 -17.75 5.77
N TYR A 285 12.81 -17.08 4.71
CA TYR A 285 14.18 -17.21 4.21
C TYR A 285 14.93 -15.87 4.20
N ALA A 286 14.77 -15.05 5.25
CA ALA A 286 15.37 -13.73 5.32
C ALA A 286 16.90 -13.75 5.19
N ASN A 287 17.43 -12.85 4.34
CA ASN A 287 18.87 -12.70 4.07
C ASN A 287 19.53 -13.95 3.48
N LYS A 288 18.77 -14.78 2.76
CA LYS A 288 19.27 -16.01 2.15
C LYS A 288 19.55 -15.85 0.66
N GLU A 289 20.67 -16.42 0.22
CA GLU A 289 20.95 -16.61 -1.20
C GLU A 289 20.19 -17.84 -1.72
N ILE A 290 19.24 -17.60 -2.64
CA ILE A 290 18.30 -18.60 -3.15
C ILE A 290 18.44 -18.72 -4.67
N LYS A 291 18.27 -19.93 -5.21
CA LYS A 291 17.99 -20.16 -6.63
C LYS A 291 16.72 -20.97 -6.82
N ILE A 292 15.87 -20.54 -7.74
CA ILE A 292 14.65 -21.28 -8.09
C ILE A 292 15.02 -22.41 -9.06
N ILE A 293 14.56 -23.62 -8.78
CA ILE A 293 14.82 -24.82 -9.57
C ILE A 293 13.67 -25.06 -10.54
N ALA A 294 12.43 -25.02 -10.02
CA ALA A 294 11.25 -25.31 -10.80
C ALA A 294 10.03 -24.60 -10.22
N ILE A 295 9.04 -24.38 -11.08
CA ILE A 295 7.69 -23.90 -10.75
C ILE A 295 6.70 -24.88 -11.40
N PRO A 296 6.53 -26.10 -10.84
CA PRO A 296 5.83 -27.19 -11.53
C PRO A 296 4.33 -26.92 -11.74
N THR A 297 3.73 -26.20 -10.80
CA THR A 297 2.29 -25.94 -10.74
C THR A 297 2.04 -24.45 -10.65
N PHE A 298 1.14 -23.95 -11.49
CA PHE A 298 0.52 -22.63 -11.34
C PHE A 298 -0.88 -22.65 -11.94
N SER A 299 -1.88 -22.30 -11.13
CA SER A 299 -3.28 -22.27 -11.54
C SER A 299 -3.99 -21.06 -10.92
N LEU A 300 -5.01 -20.55 -11.61
CA LEU A 300 -5.88 -19.49 -11.11
C LEU A 300 -7.33 -19.85 -11.45
N TYR A 301 -8.21 -19.83 -10.46
CA TYR A 301 -9.58 -20.31 -10.58
C TYR A 301 -10.52 -19.62 -9.57
N ASP A 302 -11.74 -20.14 -9.44
CA ASP A 302 -12.81 -19.62 -8.58
C ASP A 302 -13.16 -18.16 -8.93
N ARG A 303 -13.80 -17.97 -10.08
CA ARG A 303 -14.15 -16.64 -10.59
C ARG A 303 -15.35 -16.08 -9.83
N GLY A 304 -15.22 -14.86 -9.33
CA GLY A 304 -16.35 -14.10 -8.80
C GLY A 304 -17.33 -13.68 -9.89
N SER A 305 -18.46 -13.08 -9.47
CA SER A 305 -19.46 -12.55 -10.40
C SER A 305 -18.94 -11.43 -11.31
N GLY A 306 -17.84 -10.75 -10.96
CA GLY A 306 -17.15 -9.79 -11.83
C GLY A 306 -16.07 -10.41 -12.74
N GLY A 307 -16.01 -11.75 -12.82
CA GLY A 307 -15.09 -12.50 -13.68
C GLY A 307 -13.66 -12.67 -13.16
N ARG A 308 -13.30 -11.96 -12.08
CA ARG A 308 -11.98 -12.02 -11.46
C ARG A 308 -11.76 -13.30 -10.66
N VAL A 309 -10.58 -13.91 -10.81
CA VAL A 309 -10.18 -15.11 -10.06
C VAL A 309 -9.95 -14.79 -8.58
N LYS A 310 -10.41 -15.67 -7.69
CA LYS A 310 -10.28 -15.51 -6.24
C LYS A 310 -9.19 -16.40 -5.66
N LYS A 311 -8.93 -17.54 -6.29
CA LYS A 311 -8.03 -18.58 -5.77
C LYS A 311 -7.02 -19.07 -6.80
N GLY A 312 -6.03 -19.82 -6.33
CA GLY A 312 -5.07 -20.49 -7.19
C GLY A 312 -4.10 -21.37 -6.41
N ASP A 313 -3.33 -22.16 -7.16
CA ASP A 313 -2.28 -23.02 -6.62
C ASP A 313 -0.92 -22.63 -7.21
N ILE A 314 0.14 -22.78 -6.43
CA ILE A 314 1.52 -22.63 -6.90
C ILE A 314 2.44 -23.58 -6.16
N THR A 315 3.34 -24.22 -6.90
CA THR A 315 4.43 -25.04 -6.35
C THR A 315 5.76 -24.46 -6.79
N VAL A 316 6.72 -24.37 -5.87
CA VAL A 316 8.07 -23.87 -6.15
C VAL A 316 9.10 -24.80 -5.52
N ASP A 317 10.01 -25.28 -6.34
CA ASP A 317 11.23 -25.98 -5.92
C ASP A 317 12.41 -25.01 -5.98
N PHE A 318 13.26 -25.00 -4.96
CA PHE A 318 14.40 -24.08 -4.86
C PHE A 318 15.51 -24.64 -3.98
N ILE A 319 16.65 -23.97 -3.97
CA ILE A 319 17.81 -24.29 -3.12
C ILE A 319 18.30 -23.03 -2.45
N VAL A 320 18.88 -23.21 -1.26
CA VAL A 320 19.48 -22.13 -0.47
C VAL A 320 20.97 -22.43 -0.31
N LYS A 321 21.83 -21.46 -0.63
CA LYS A 321 23.28 -21.66 -0.76
C LYS A 321 23.94 -22.25 0.48
N ASP A 322 23.46 -21.86 1.66
CA ASP A 322 24.01 -22.27 2.95
C ASP A 322 23.19 -23.37 3.63
N LEU A 323 22.26 -24.00 2.92
CA LEU A 323 21.46 -25.12 3.42
C LEU A 323 21.96 -26.44 2.83
N THR A 324 22.82 -27.11 3.59
CA THR A 324 23.43 -28.39 3.21
C THR A 324 23.09 -29.49 4.19
N ASP A 325 23.23 -30.74 3.75
CA ASP A 325 23.22 -31.89 4.66
C ASP A 325 24.54 -32.00 5.43
N SER A 326 24.68 -33.05 6.24
CA SER A 326 25.89 -33.32 7.02
C SER A 326 27.15 -33.56 6.18
N THR A 327 27.00 -33.79 4.87
CA THR A 327 28.09 -34.00 3.91
C THR A 327 28.47 -32.72 3.16
N GLY A 328 27.78 -31.61 3.42
CA GLY A 328 27.98 -30.35 2.69
C GLY A 328 27.27 -30.30 1.33
N LYS A 329 26.41 -31.28 1.02
CA LYS A 329 25.62 -31.28 -0.22
C LYS A 329 24.37 -30.41 -0.08
N LEU A 330 24.09 -29.56 -1.06
CA LEU A 330 22.89 -28.72 -1.06
C LEU A 330 21.61 -29.57 -0.99
N ILE A 331 20.64 -29.11 -0.19
CA ILE A 331 19.34 -29.77 0.00
C ILE A 331 18.25 -29.02 -0.79
N PRO A 332 17.64 -29.62 -1.83
CA PRO A 332 16.46 -29.07 -2.47
C PRO A 332 15.30 -28.84 -1.48
N GLN A 333 14.67 -27.69 -1.60
CA GLN A 333 13.51 -27.26 -0.82
C GLN A 333 12.28 -27.23 -1.72
N HIS A 334 11.12 -27.47 -1.10
CA HIS A 334 9.83 -27.51 -1.78
C HIS A 334 8.81 -26.72 -0.97
N ILE A 335 8.10 -25.81 -1.64
CA ILE A 335 6.89 -25.19 -1.10
C ILE A 335 5.72 -25.41 -2.05
N SER A 336 4.55 -25.68 -1.48
CA SER A 336 3.31 -25.80 -2.23
C SER A 336 2.20 -25.05 -1.51
N PHE A 337 1.48 -24.23 -2.25
CA PHE A 337 0.27 -23.57 -1.80
C PHE A 337 -0.87 -23.99 -2.70
N SER A 338 -1.92 -24.53 -2.10
CA SER A 338 -3.14 -24.93 -2.80
C SER A 338 -4.36 -24.29 -2.14
N ASP A 339 -5.37 -23.97 -2.93
CA ASP A 339 -6.61 -23.30 -2.53
C ASP A 339 -6.36 -21.97 -1.79
N VAL A 340 -5.29 -21.26 -2.14
CA VAL A 340 -4.94 -19.97 -1.53
C VAL A 340 -5.47 -18.80 -2.34
N SER A 341 -5.61 -17.64 -1.70
CA SER A 341 -6.06 -16.42 -2.40
C SER A 341 -5.15 -16.08 -3.59
N ALA A 342 -5.74 -15.68 -4.72
CA ALA A 342 -5.01 -15.22 -5.91
C ALA A 342 -4.06 -14.05 -5.59
N SER A 343 -4.36 -13.24 -4.57
CA SER A 343 -3.47 -12.18 -4.10
C SER A 343 -2.13 -12.68 -3.56
N LYS A 344 -2.07 -13.90 -3.02
CA LYS A 344 -0.82 -14.53 -2.57
C LYS A 344 0.03 -14.94 -3.76
N LEU A 345 -0.56 -15.55 -4.77
CA LEU A 345 0.13 -15.91 -6.02
C LEU A 345 0.65 -14.66 -6.73
N ARG A 346 -0.17 -13.60 -6.82
CA ARG A 346 0.24 -12.30 -7.37
C ARG A 346 1.48 -11.74 -6.64
N ALA A 347 1.52 -11.85 -5.32
CA ALA A 347 2.67 -11.40 -4.53
C ALA A 347 3.93 -12.25 -4.78
N MET A 348 3.79 -13.53 -5.16
CA MET A 348 4.91 -14.40 -5.51
C MET A 348 5.42 -14.13 -6.93
N VAL A 349 4.53 -14.01 -7.92
CA VAL A 349 4.92 -13.81 -9.33
C VAL A 349 5.24 -12.34 -9.65
N GLY A 350 4.74 -11.39 -8.86
CA GLY A 350 5.00 -9.97 -8.97
C GLY A 350 3.77 -9.14 -9.34
N ASN A 351 3.54 -8.05 -8.62
CA ASN A 351 2.40 -7.13 -8.85
C ASN A 351 2.46 -6.37 -10.18
N ARG A 352 3.67 -6.26 -10.78
CA ARG A 352 3.91 -5.66 -12.10
C ARG A 352 3.99 -6.69 -13.22
N THR A 353 3.89 -7.97 -12.88
CA THR A 353 3.84 -9.09 -13.83
C THR A 353 2.39 -9.50 -14.05
N MET A 354 1.64 -9.67 -12.96
CA MET A 354 0.21 -9.92 -12.98
C MET A 354 -0.51 -8.64 -12.53
N LEU A 355 -1.04 -7.86 -13.49
CA LEU A 355 -1.54 -6.50 -13.22
C LEU A 355 -2.92 -6.48 -12.57
N SER A 356 -3.75 -7.49 -12.84
CA SER A 356 -5.09 -7.64 -12.28
C SER A 356 -5.42 -9.11 -11.98
N TYR A 357 -6.63 -9.34 -11.44
CA TYR A 357 -7.20 -10.67 -11.26
C TYR A 357 -8.20 -11.06 -12.38
N LEU A 358 -8.38 -10.21 -13.39
CA LEU A 358 -9.25 -10.50 -14.52
C LEU A 358 -8.45 -11.29 -15.56
N ILE A 359 -8.42 -12.60 -15.36
CA ILE A 359 -7.65 -13.55 -16.16
C ILE A 359 -8.45 -13.98 -17.37
N ASP A 360 -7.88 -13.97 -18.55
CA ASP A 360 -8.52 -14.50 -19.76
C ASP A 360 -8.12 -15.95 -19.98
N GLU A 361 -6.83 -16.28 -19.78
CA GLU A 361 -6.28 -17.59 -20.05
C GLU A 361 -5.18 -17.97 -19.04
N VAL A 362 -5.18 -19.22 -18.58
CA VAL A 362 -4.01 -19.88 -17.98
C VAL A 362 -3.74 -21.15 -18.78
N ASN A 363 -2.68 -21.14 -19.57
CA ASN A 363 -2.29 -22.27 -20.40
C ASN A 363 -1.07 -22.95 -19.78
N ASN A 364 -1.24 -24.21 -19.38
CA ASN A 364 -0.22 -25.02 -18.76
C ASN A 364 0.21 -26.13 -19.71
N ASP A 365 1.23 -25.89 -20.52
CA ASP A 365 1.92 -26.95 -21.24
C ASP A 365 2.88 -27.70 -20.30
N THR A 366 3.42 -28.82 -20.77
CA THR A 366 4.46 -29.63 -20.15
C THR A 366 5.71 -28.83 -19.78
N LYS A 367 6.08 -27.82 -20.57
CA LYS A 367 7.30 -27.01 -20.34
C LYS A 367 7.06 -25.59 -19.84
N ILE A 368 5.98 -24.94 -20.26
CA ILE A 368 5.76 -23.51 -20.04
C ILE A 368 4.36 -23.30 -19.46
N THR A 369 4.27 -22.36 -18.53
CA THR A 369 2.98 -21.76 -18.13
C THR A 369 2.87 -20.37 -18.75
N LEU A 370 1.77 -20.12 -19.45
CA LEU A 370 1.40 -18.82 -20.01
C LEU A 370 0.13 -18.32 -19.32
N VAL A 371 0.14 -17.06 -18.90
CA VAL A 371 -0.99 -16.39 -18.27
C VAL A 371 -1.31 -15.13 -19.06
N LYS A 372 -2.57 -14.96 -19.43
CA LYS A 372 -3.10 -13.75 -20.07
C LYS A 372 -4.23 -13.18 -19.24
N GLY A 373 -4.31 -11.87 -19.16
CA GLY A 373 -5.43 -11.19 -18.54
C GLY A 373 -5.51 -9.75 -19.01
N ARG A 374 -6.42 -9.01 -18.39
CA ARG A 374 -6.71 -7.62 -18.76
C ARG A 374 -7.00 -6.74 -17.55
N GLY A 375 -6.90 -5.43 -17.71
CA GLY A 375 -7.00 -4.44 -16.64
C GLY A 375 -5.71 -4.27 -15.84
N ASP A 376 -5.65 -3.21 -15.03
CA ASP A 376 -4.53 -2.90 -14.14
C ASP A 376 -5.08 -2.32 -12.83
N GLY A 377 -4.92 -3.10 -11.75
CA GLY A 377 -5.44 -2.80 -10.43
C GLY A 377 -6.64 -3.67 -10.03
N HIS A 378 -7.41 -3.19 -9.04
CA HIS A 378 -8.46 -3.98 -8.42
C HIS A 378 -9.78 -4.01 -9.22
N GLY A 379 -10.03 -3.00 -10.07
CA GLY A 379 -11.24 -2.93 -10.89
C GLY A 379 -12.52 -2.50 -10.16
N VAL A 380 -12.49 -2.38 -8.83
CA VAL A 380 -13.58 -1.76 -8.05
C VAL A 380 -13.61 -0.24 -8.27
N GLY A 381 -14.80 0.32 -8.51
CA GLY A 381 -15.01 1.75 -8.68
C GLY A 381 -14.53 2.28 -10.04
N MET A 382 -13.89 3.43 -10.05
CA MET A 382 -13.54 4.15 -11.27
C MET A 382 -12.33 3.56 -12.01
N SER A 383 -12.46 3.33 -13.32
CA SER A 383 -11.32 3.14 -14.23
C SER A 383 -10.78 4.51 -14.66
N GLN A 384 -9.50 4.77 -14.43
CA GLN A 384 -8.86 6.04 -14.83
C GLN A 384 -8.81 6.16 -16.35
N TRP A 385 -8.46 5.08 -17.05
CA TRP A 385 -8.48 5.05 -18.52
C TRP A 385 -9.90 5.17 -19.07
N GLY A 386 -10.87 4.47 -18.47
CA GLY A 386 -12.26 4.58 -18.89
C GLY A 386 -12.82 5.99 -18.67
N ALA A 387 -12.51 6.64 -17.54
CA ALA A 387 -12.87 8.04 -17.29
C ALA A 387 -12.25 8.99 -18.34
N LYS A 388 -10.99 8.77 -18.72
CA LYS A 388 -10.34 9.50 -19.81
C LYS A 388 -11.10 9.35 -21.13
N TYR A 389 -11.42 8.12 -21.55
CA TYR A 389 -12.11 7.90 -22.82
C TYR A 389 -13.56 8.39 -22.81
N MET A 390 -14.25 8.33 -21.67
CA MET A 390 -15.56 8.98 -21.52
C MET A 390 -15.45 10.49 -21.70
N ALA A 391 -14.47 11.13 -21.07
CA ALA A 391 -14.24 12.57 -21.20
C ALA A 391 -13.92 12.97 -22.65
N ASP A 392 -13.08 12.19 -23.35
CA ASP A 392 -12.79 12.40 -24.77
C ASP A 392 -14.00 12.18 -25.67
N ALA A 393 -14.95 11.34 -25.26
CA ALA A 393 -16.26 11.18 -25.89
C ALA A 393 -17.26 12.29 -25.51
N GLY A 394 -16.81 13.35 -24.82
CA GLY A 394 -17.61 14.53 -24.49
C GLY A 394 -18.43 14.42 -23.21
N LYS A 395 -18.19 13.40 -22.37
CA LYS A 395 -18.89 13.25 -21.09
C LYS A 395 -18.36 14.22 -20.04
N THR A 396 -19.26 14.80 -19.25
CA THR A 396 -18.88 15.65 -18.11
C THR A 396 -18.40 14.80 -16.94
N TYR A 397 -17.63 15.39 -16.02
CA TYR A 397 -17.17 14.69 -14.82
C TYR A 397 -18.33 14.16 -13.98
N GLU A 398 -19.49 14.83 -13.93
CA GLU A 398 -20.66 14.32 -13.22
C GLU A 398 -21.24 13.08 -13.87
N GLU A 399 -21.31 13.02 -15.21
CA GLU A 399 -21.74 11.83 -15.94
C GLU A 399 -20.77 10.66 -15.70
N ILE A 400 -19.46 10.94 -15.72
CA ILE A 400 -18.41 9.93 -15.48
C ILE A 400 -18.50 9.39 -14.04
N LEU A 401 -18.63 10.26 -13.04
CA LEU A 401 -18.76 9.85 -11.63
C LEU A 401 -20.02 8.98 -11.42
N LYS A 402 -21.16 9.38 -11.98
CA LYS A 402 -22.41 8.60 -11.90
C LYS A 402 -22.35 7.30 -12.70
N PHE A 403 -21.50 7.23 -13.73
CA PHE A 403 -21.19 5.98 -14.39
C PHE A 403 -20.41 5.05 -13.46
N TYR A 404 -19.34 5.47 -12.78
CA TYR A 404 -18.58 4.50 -11.96
C TYR A 404 -19.18 4.20 -10.59
N TYR A 405 -19.91 5.14 -10.01
CA TYR A 405 -20.47 5.02 -8.67
C TYR A 405 -22.00 5.11 -8.73
N THR A 406 -22.67 3.98 -8.49
CA THR A 406 -24.12 3.86 -8.71
C THR A 406 -24.94 4.60 -7.65
N ASN A 407 -25.98 5.31 -8.07
CA ASN A 407 -26.94 6.01 -7.19
C ASN A 407 -26.31 7.01 -6.22
N ILE A 408 -25.22 7.65 -6.63
CA ILE A 408 -24.56 8.69 -5.84
C ILE A 408 -25.16 10.07 -6.09
N SER A 409 -24.92 10.98 -5.15
CA SER A 409 -25.07 12.43 -5.31
C SER A 409 -23.71 13.10 -5.19
N ILE A 410 -23.50 14.17 -5.95
CA ILE A 410 -22.34 15.06 -5.80
C ILE A 410 -22.78 16.20 -4.89
N ALA A 411 -22.08 16.39 -3.78
CA ALA A 411 -22.39 17.41 -2.77
C ALA A 411 -21.19 18.31 -2.52
N LYS A 412 -21.43 19.58 -2.19
CA LYS A 412 -20.38 20.50 -1.74
C LYS A 412 -20.34 20.50 -0.22
N LEU A 413 -19.22 20.08 0.38
CA LEU A 413 -19.10 19.93 1.84
C LEU A 413 -18.41 21.10 2.54
N TYR A 414 -17.56 21.85 1.85
CA TYR A 414 -16.88 23.01 2.42
C TYR A 414 -16.59 24.05 1.34
N ASN A 415 -16.32 25.27 1.78
CA ASN A 415 -15.74 26.31 0.95
C ASN A 415 -14.24 26.43 1.29
N PRO A 416 -13.35 26.48 0.29
CA PRO A 416 -11.94 26.67 0.55
C PRO A 416 -11.66 28.06 1.14
N LEU A 417 -10.60 28.16 1.93
CA LEU A 417 -10.20 29.44 2.50
C LEU A 417 -9.73 30.40 1.38
N PRO A 418 -9.90 31.72 1.54
CA PRO A 418 -9.31 32.69 0.63
C PRO A 418 -7.80 32.44 0.49
N LYS A 419 -7.22 32.59 -0.71
CA LYS A 419 -5.77 32.36 -0.93
C LYS A 419 -4.86 33.27 -0.07
N THR A 420 -5.42 34.29 0.56
CA THR A 420 -4.77 35.23 1.49
C THR A 420 -4.94 34.85 2.97
N SER A 421 -5.56 33.70 3.28
CA SER A 421 -5.73 33.26 4.66
C SER A 421 -4.37 32.96 5.31
N SER A 422 -4.26 33.31 6.59
CA SER A 422 -3.09 33.05 7.43
C SER A 422 -2.58 31.61 7.32
N PRO A 423 -1.26 31.38 7.50
CA PRO A 423 -0.70 30.04 7.54
C PRO A 423 -1.40 29.15 8.57
N LEU A 424 -1.35 27.83 8.34
CA LEU A 424 -1.92 26.82 9.24
C LEU A 424 -1.49 27.09 10.69
N PRO A 425 -2.40 27.10 11.68
CA PRO A 425 -2.01 27.24 13.08
C PRO A 425 -1.00 26.15 13.47
N ILE A 426 0.01 26.49 14.29
CA ILE A 426 0.80 25.46 14.98
C ILE A 426 -0.15 24.78 15.97
N GLU A 427 -0.68 23.63 15.59
CA GLU A 427 -1.10 22.65 16.57
C GLU A 427 0.10 21.75 16.84
N PRO A 428 0.93 22.04 17.85
CA PRO A 428 1.94 21.09 18.27
C PRO A 428 1.21 19.79 18.59
N ILE A 429 1.78 18.64 18.21
CA ILE A 429 1.25 17.36 18.65
C ILE A 429 1.28 17.38 20.19
N LYS A 430 0.13 17.65 20.83
CA LYS A 430 0.01 17.86 22.29
C LYS A 430 0.36 16.62 23.12
N GLN A 431 0.73 15.54 22.46
CA GLN A 431 1.24 14.33 23.08
C GLN A 431 2.50 13.91 22.34
N PRO A 432 3.55 13.42 23.02
CA PRO A 432 4.50 12.56 22.34
C PRO A 432 3.69 11.49 21.61
N ILE A 433 4.07 11.17 20.39
CA ILE A 433 3.53 10.01 19.68
C ILE A 433 4.03 8.77 20.44
N THR A 434 3.43 8.50 21.58
CA THR A 434 3.49 7.23 22.28
C THR A 434 2.24 6.41 22.01
N GLN A 435 1.23 6.97 21.32
CA GLN A 435 0.07 6.25 20.80
C GLN A 435 -0.48 6.91 19.52
N ILE A 436 0.33 7.00 18.46
CA ILE A 436 -0.24 6.52 17.18
C ILE A 436 -0.44 5.04 17.42
N GLU A 437 -1.55 4.46 16.97
CA GLU A 437 -1.60 3.04 16.68
C GLU A 437 -0.50 2.77 15.63
N SER A 438 0.75 2.68 16.10
CA SER A 438 1.52 1.51 15.82
C SER A 438 0.52 0.38 16.04
N THR A 439 0.05 -0.21 14.95
CA THR A 439 0.11 -1.66 14.93
C THR A 439 1.51 -1.96 15.43
N LYS A 440 1.61 -2.21 16.73
CA LYS A 440 2.84 -2.53 17.42
C LYS A 440 3.58 -3.44 16.46
N ASP A 441 4.69 -2.97 15.91
CA ASP A 441 5.86 -3.82 15.80
C ASP A 441 6.33 -4.08 17.25
N SER A 442 5.43 -4.66 18.06
CA SER A 442 5.84 -5.66 19.02
C SER A 442 6.65 -6.61 18.18
N LYS A 443 7.93 -6.77 18.52
CA LYS A 443 8.72 -7.95 18.12
C LYS A 443 7.74 -9.10 17.95
N LEU A 444 7.41 -9.41 16.70
CA LEU A 444 6.36 -10.37 16.41
C LEU A 444 6.84 -11.66 17.05
N THR A 445 6.09 -12.13 18.01
CA THR A 445 6.48 -13.30 18.77
C THR A 445 6.04 -14.51 17.95
N TYR A 446 6.97 -15.28 17.39
CA TYR A 446 6.61 -16.37 16.47
C TYR A 446 6.56 -17.70 17.18
N GLY A 447 5.51 -18.52 16.96
CA GLY A 447 5.46 -19.90 17.41
C GLY A 447 5.52 -20.87 16.24
N LYS A 448 6.20 -22.01 16.42
CA LYS A 448 6.14 -23.16 15.48
C LYS A 448 5.17 -24.23 15.96
N VAL A 449 4.30 -24.70 15.07
CA VAL A 449 3.26 -25.68 15.38
C VAL A 449 3.85 -27.08 15.60
N LYS A 450 3.56 -27.68 16.76
CA LYS A 450 3.95 -29.03 17.20
C LYS A 450 2.80 -30.00 16.97
N GLY A 451 2.70 -30.54 15.76
CA GLY A 451 1.69 -31.54 15.37
C GLY A 451 0.89 -31.14 14.13
N SER A 452 0.14 -32.08 13.56
CA SER A 452 -0.70 -31.86 12.37
C SER A 452 -2.18 -31.74 12.76
N ASN A 453 -2.97 -31.09 11.91
CA ASN A 453 -4.42 -30.89 12.07
C ASN A 453 -4.83 -30.09 13.32
N ILE A 454 -4.03 -29.10 13.73
CA ILE A 454 -4.30 -28.26 14.91
C ILE A 454 -5.30 -27.16 14.54
N LYS A 455 -6.49 -27.21 15.11
CA LYS A 455 -7.57 -26.26 14.78
C LYS A 455 -7.34 -24.88 15.40
N ILE A 456 -7.42 -23.83 14.58
CA ILE A 456 -7.56 -22.45 15.05
C ILE A 456 -9.02 -22.23 15.43
N ARG A 457 -9.26 -21.73 16.64
CA ARG A 457 -10.59 -21.63 17.24
C ARG A 457 -11.05 -20.19 17.38
N GLN A 458 -12.34 -19.93 17.22
CA GLN A 458 -12.89 -18.58 17.35
C GLN A 458 -12.77 -18.03 18.79
N ASN A 459 -12.95 -18.88 19.80
CA ASN A 459 -12.80 -18.55 21.22
C ASN A 459 -11.79 -19.50 21.88
N ALA A 460 -11.28 -19.15 23.08
CA ALA A 460 -10.32 -19.95 23.86
C ALA A 460 -10.96 -21.20 24.50
N THR A 461 -11.64 -22.02 23.70
CA THR A 461 -12.31 -23.26 24.09
C THR A 461 -12.39 -24.21 22.91
N THR A 462 -12.27 -25.52 23.18
CA THR A 462 -12.34 -26.60 22.19
C THR A 462 -13.73 -26.74 21.56
N ALA A 463 -14.78 -26.23 22.22
CA ALA A 463 -16.16 -26.23 21.75
C ALA A 463 -16.45 -25.15 20.68
N SER A 464 -15.57 -24.17 20.51
CA SER A 464 -15.82 -23.07 19.56
C SER A 464 -15.54 -23.47 18.09
N LYS A 465 -16.15 -22.71 17.17
CA LYS A 465 -16.01 -22.91 15.73
C LYS A 465 -14.54 -22.99 15.31
N SER A 466 -14.22 -23.97 14.48
CA SER A 466 -12.92 -24.06 13.80
C SER A 466 -12.88 -23.01 12.70
N LEU A 467 -11.90 -22.12 12.74
CA LEU A 467 -11.66 -21.08 11.74
C LEU A 467 -10.69 -21.54 10.67
N ASP A 468 -9.73 -22.39 11.02
CA ASP A 468 -8.67 -22.89 10.13
C ASP A 468 -7.97 -24.11 10.76
N ILE A 469 -7.05 -24.74 10.03
CA ILE A 469 -6.28 -25.91 10.46
C ILE A 469 -4.79 -25.69 10.19
N LEU A 470 -3.98 -25.83 11.24
CA LEU A 470 -2.52 -25.75 11.19
C LEU A 470 -1.88 -27.13 11.05
N GLN A 471 -0.78 -27.18 10.29
CA GLN A 471 0.06 -28.36 10.10
C GLN A 471 1.40 -28.25 10.85
N LYS A 472 2.07 -29.39 11.01
CA LYS A 472 3.35 -29.48 11.73
C LYS A 472 4.39 -28.56 11.08
N ASN A 473 5.17 -27.86 11.90
CA ASN A 473 6.23 -26.91 11.53
C ASN A 473 5.75 -25.58 10.94
N GLU A 474 4.45 -25.35 10.79
CA GLU A 474 3.94 -24.05 10.36
C GLU A 474 4.25 -22.96 11.40
N ALA A 475 4.55 -21.77 10.89
CA ALA A 475 4.82 -20.60 11.71
C ALA A 475 3.53 -19.81 11.91
N VAL A 476 3.31 -19.39 13.15
CA VAL A 476 2.19 -18.53 13.53
C VAL A 476 2.74 -17.33 14.30
N ILE A 477 2.09 -16.19 14.17
CA ILE A 477 2.37 -15.03 14.99
C ILE A 477 1.56 -15.20 16.28
N VAL A 478 2.22 -15.23 17.43
CA VAL A 478 1.59 -15.23 18.75
C VAL A 478 1.31 -13.78 19.13
N LEU A 479 0.05 -13.39 19.04
CA LEU A 479 -0.42 -12.04 19.34
C LEU A 479 -0.60 -11.83 20.84
N ASN A 480 -1.04 -12.87 21.56
CA ASN A 480 -1.21 -12.84 23.01
C ASN A 480 -1.18 -14.27 23.58
N ARG A 481 -0.81 -14.43 24.86
CA ARG A 481 -1.03 -15.67 25.61
C ARG A 481 -1.90 -15.39 26.82
N LYS A 482 -2.94 -16.21 26.97
CA LYS A 482 -3.80 -16.19 28.15
C LYS A 482 -4.00 -17.64 28.60
N ASP A 483 -3.49 -17.96 29.78
CA ASP A 483 -3.56 -19.29 30.37
C ASP A 483 -3.01 -20.38 29.43
N SER A 484 -3.81 -21.42 29.17
CA SER A 484 -3.47 -22.55 28.30
C SER A 484 -3.63 -22.25 26.80
N TRP A 485 -4.06 -21.04 26.41
CA TRP A 485 -4.33 -20.66 25.02
C TRP A 485 -3.45 -19.52 24.54
N SER A 486 -3.04 -19.62 23.28
CA SER A 486 -2.37 -18.55 22.55
C SER A 486 -3.35 -17.99 21.52
N TYR A 487 -3.56 -16.68 21.55
CA TYR A 487 -4.21 -15.97 20.45
C TYR A 487 -3.16 -15.73 19.38
N ILE A 488 -3.39 -16.33 18.22
CA ILE A 488 -2.42 -16.40 17.13
C ILE A 488 -3.00 -15.84 15.83
N GLN A 489 -2.11 -15.43 14.95
CA GLN A 489 -2.40 -15.13 13.56
C GLN A 489 -1.65 -16.11 12.66
N TYR A 490 -2.40 -16.74 11.75
CA TYR A 490 -1.90 -17.60 10.69
C TYR A 490 -2.50 -17.12 9.37
N GLY A 491 -1.66 -16.58 8.48
CA GLY A 491 -2.13 -15.86 7.31
C GLY A 491 -3.04 -14.69 7.69
N ARG A 492 -4.31 -14.75 7.24
CA ARG A 492 -5.37 -13.78 7.58
C ARG A 492 -6.25 -14.21 8.75
N THR A 493 -6.15 -15.48 9.16
CA THR A 493 -6.96 -16.03 10.25
C THR A 493 -6.35 -15.63 11.58
N LYS A 494 -7.17 -15.01 12.45
CA LYS A 494 -6.85 -14.80 13.86
C LYS A 494 -7.77 -15.64 14.72
N GLY A 495 -7.21 -16.30 15.72
CA GLY A 495 -7.99 -17.15 16.63
C GLY A 495 -7.12 -17.79 17.69
N TYR A 496 -7.69 -18.70 18.45
CA TYR A 496 -7.06 -19.33 19.59
C TYR A 496 -6.55 -20.73 19.22
N VAL A 497 -5.32 -21.03 19.65
CA VAL A 497 -4.72 -22.37 19.61
C VAL A 497 -4.19 -22.71 20.99
N TYR A 498 -4.27 -23.98 21.39
CA TYR A 498 -3.72 -24.41 22.67
C TYR A 498 -2.19 -24.19 22.69
N SER A 499 -1.68 -23.48 23.69
CA SER A 499 -0.28 -23.04 23.75
C SER A 499 0.72 -24.20 23.70
N LYS A 500 0.33 -25.40 24.16
CA LYS A 500 1.14 -26.62 24.10
C LYS A 500 1.49 -27.08 22.68
N TYR A 501 0.73 -26.64 21.68
CA TYR A 501 0.99 -26.92 20.27
C TYR A 501 1.94 -25.92 19.64
N LEU A 502 2.52 -24.98 20.39
CA LEU A 502 3.45 -23.99 19.88
C LEU A 502 4.83 -24.15 20.56
N THR A 503 5.90 -24.04 19.78
CA THR A 503 7.30 -24.17 20.23
C THR A 503 8.17 -23.04 19.69
N ASN A 504 9.38 -22.87 20.25
CA ASN A 504 10.39 -21.89 19.81
C ASN A 504 9.88 -20.44 19.79
N ILE A 505 9.14 -20.06 20.84
CA ILE A 505 8.47 -18.78 20.89
C ILE A 505 9.44 -17.67 21.25
N ARG A 506 9.79 -16.80 20.29
CA ARG A 506 10.79 -15.72 20.43
C ARG A 506 10.27 -14.41 19.87
#